data_AF-A0ABD8AMX0-F1
#
_entry.id   AF-A0ABD8AMX0-F1
#
_cell.length_a   1.000
_cell.length_b   1.000
_cell.length_c   1.000
_cell.angle_alpha   90.00
_cell.angle_beta   90.00
_cell.angle_gamma   90.00
#
_symmetry.space_group_name_H-M   'P 1'
#
loop_
_entity.id
_entity.type
_entity.pdbx_description
1 polymer ?
#
loop_
_entity_poly.entity_id
_entity_poly.type
_entity_poly.pdbx_seq_one_letter_code
_entity_poly.pdbx_strand_id
1 'polypeptide(L)'
;MSVRINQSHRSSAKSHKELSDIGVRTHDEIDSYLAELEEARGSALSLGDRITLVEESAHDSRDAVKDHEQRLGDVETKVTSNSSRLDDVQQDILTARADVNTISKSQDDHEKRLSLAETEIKEARGAEASIDHRFDTLEKAIEVVAKQPIQDLSVTNPTYLDANNSVQVTINAGRASINKVIVDQFTQTFSIPDIVANTTYYIFLHENGQYSYSSDQEEPKDAMIIGGLDVGVSPTTSLTALDFRYFLTKGSVENDMSALGIRVDDLEKTVGEQTTTIVTHHTAIKAMEAQLEATAKEVVVSREDKNGVVYDALKDRLDNMQSRLELAESRGTMEHQSVFHFTSAPNSRLSTTRDFQVPRYVIGSNSAEVFLDGIRMDAGDDYIEYNDTLIRFTFDVPKEARVTVIGRGSIINTTSVTEYTYYPDGKVHTEKIDGGINRTIEHFYSPDGNLERQEVTESNGQIKSIEYQRDITGRVLREINNGAEYYVLQGGATFDDTDIRRRLVFLEGSTLELDVIYNYFSNGDIESEEVFSLELTPQLLKKTSFTYNADGTVKTETLIYDGQGVQKGFEYDASGNIKQVKIRKVVI
;
A
#
# COMPACT_ATOMS: atom_id res chain seq x y z
N MET A 1 90.14 -12.54 -61.76
CA MET A 1 91.53 -12.13 -62.05
C MET A 1 92.39 -12.44 -60.84
N SER A 2 93.51 -13.12 -61.08
CA SER A 2 94.53 -13.50 -60.10
C SER A 2 94.98 -12.32 -59.24
N VAL A 3 94.99 -12.47 -57.91
CA VAL A 3 95.64 -11.49 -57.04
C VAL A 3 97.14 -11.76 -57.11
N ARG A 4 97.85 -10.89 -57.84
CA ARG A 4 99.31 -10.83 -57.87
C ARG A 4 99.80 -10.29 -56.52
N ILE A 5 100.61 -11.07 -55.81
CA ILE A 5 101.38 -10.58 -54.66
C ILE A 5 102.57 -9.82 -55.25
N ASN A 6 102.55 -8.49 -55.14
CA ASN A 6 103.65 -7.63 -55.53
C ASN A 6 104.58 -7.46 -54.33
N GLN A 7 105.75 -8.10 -54.37
CA GLN A 7 106.84 -7.86 -53.42
C GLN A 7 107.52 -6.54 -53.78
N SER A 8 107.21 -5.47 -53.05
CA SER A 8 108.07 -4.28 -53.00
C SER A 8 108.63 -4.10 -51.59
N HIS A 9 109.92 -4.35 -51.47
CA HIS A 9 110.72 -4.16 -50.27
C HIS A 9 110.67 -2.72 -49.76
N ARG A 10 110.23 -2.54 -48.50
CA ARG A 10 110.87 -1.76 -47.41
C ARG A 10 109.84 -1.34 -46.37
N SER A 11 109.44 -2.29 -45.54
CA SER A 11 109.03 -2.05 -44.17
C SER A 11 109.12 -3.39 -43.44
N SER A 12 109.85 -3.40 -42.33
CA SER A 12 110.01 -4.56 -41.47
C SER A 12 108.65 -5.15 -41.15
N ALA A 13 108.54 -6.48 -41.21
CA ALA A 13 107.44 -7.19 -40.57
C ALA A 13 107.37 -6.70 -39.12
N LYS A 14 106.32 -5.93 -38.81
CA LYS A 14 106.05 -5.52 -37.44
C LYS A 14 105.84 -6.80 -36.64
N SER A 15 106.66 -6.98 -35.62
CA SER A 15 106.56 -8.10 -34.68
C SER A 15 105.11 -8.24 -34.19
N HIS A 16 104.65 -9.45 -33.90
CA HIS A 16 103.33 -9.66 -33.28
C HIS A 16 103.15 -8.87 -31.96
N LYS A 17 104.28 -8.43 -31.38
CA LYS A 17 104.40 -7.53 -30.22
C LYS A 17 104.12 -6.06 -30.53
N GLU A 18 104.25 -5.61 -31.78
CA GLU A 18 103.90 -4.24 -32.19
C GLU A 18 102.40 -4.09 -32.53
N LEU A 19 101.66 -5.21 -32.66
CA LEU A 19 100.19 -5.21 -32.78
C LEU A 19 99.50 -5.30 -31.41
N SER A 20 100.15 -5.86 -30.38
CA SER A 20 99.63 -5.87 -29.00
C SER A 20 99.68 -4.49 -28.35
N ASP A 21 100.54 -3.60 -28.83
CA ASP A 21 100.83 -2.30 -28.20
C ASP A 21 100.24 -1.10 -28.97
N ILE A 22 99.22 -1.33 -29.82
CA ILE A 22 98.51 -0.25 -30.55
C ILE A 22 97.48 0.44 -29.64
N GLY A 23 97.09 -0.21 -28.55
CA GLY A 23 96.31 0.41 -27.49
C GLY A 23 97.20 1.26 -26.59
N VAL A 24 96.76 2.48 -26.27
CA VAL A 24 97.42 3.35 -25.27
C VAL A 24 97.35 2.76 -23.86
N ARG A 25 96.58 1.67 -23.68
CA ARG A 25 96.38 0.97 -22.42
C ARG A 25 96.79 -0.48 -22.54
N THR A 26 97.45 -0.97 -21.50
CA THR A 26 97.86 -2.37 -21.34
C THR A 26 96.65 -3.28 -21.16
N HIS A 27 96.81 -4.57 -21.44
CA HIS A 27 95.76 -5.57 -21.20
C HIS A 27 95.30 -5.58 -19.73
N ASP A 28 96.23 -5.44 -18.79
CA ASP A 28 95.91 -5.37 -17.36
C ASP A 28 95.07 -4.13 -17.01
N GLU A 29 95.32 -2.98 -17.64
CA GLU A 29 94.49 -1.79 -17.48
C GLU A 29 93.10 -1.98 -18.08
N ILE A 30 92.99 -2.61 -19.26
CA ILE A 30 91.71 -2.92 -19.89
C ILE A 30 90.89 -3.88 -19.02
N ASP A 31 91.52 -4.93 -18.48
CA ASP A 31 90.89 -5.90 -17.60
C ASP A 31 90.47 -5.25 -16.28
N SER A 32 91.25 -4.31 -15.74
CA SER A 32 90.87 -3.53 -14.56
C SER A 32 89.67 -2.62 -14.83
N TYR A 33 89.59 -1.96 -15.99
CA TYR A 33 88.42 -1.15 -16.35
C TYR A 33 87.19 -2.01 -16.64
N LEU A 34 87.37 -3.22 -17.19
CA LEU A 34 86.27 -4.18 -17.37
C LEU A 34 85.77 -4.72 -16.02
N ALA A 35 86.68 -4.99 -15.07
CA ALA A 35 86.31 -5.38 -13.71
C ALA A 35 85.57 -4.26 -12.98
N GLU A 36 86.02 -3.01 -13.12
CA GLU A 36 85.37 -1.82 -12.55
C GLU A 36 83.97 -1.58 -13.19
N LEU A 37 83.82 -1.85 -14.49
CA LEU A 37 82.54 -1.81 -15.18
C LEU A 37 81.58 -2.94 -14.76
N GLU A 38 82.08 -4.16 -14.54
CA GLU A 38 81.29 -5.29 -14.02
C GLU A 38 80.89 -5.06 -12.55
N GLU A 39 81.79 -4.53 -11.72
CA GLU A 39 81.52 -4.16 -10.33
C GLU A 39 80.51 -3.00 -10.24
N ALA A 40 80.64 -1.98 -11.10
CA ALA A 40 79.67 -0.89 -11.23
C ALA A 40 78.33 -1.35 -11.82
N ARG A 41 78.29 -2.41 -12.64
CA ARG A 41 77.06 -3.03 -13.14
C ARG A 41 76.32 -3.79 -12.04
N GLY A 42 77.04 -4.33 -11.06
CA GLY A 42 76.45 -5.01 -9.90
C GLY A 42 75.50 -6.13 -10.30
N SER A 43 74.35 -6.25 -9.62
CA SER A 43 73.31 -7.25 -9.89
C SER A 43 72.33 -6.87 -11.02
N ALA A 44 72.66 -5.90 -11.86
CA ALA A 44 71.77 -5.45 -12.93
C ALA A 44 71.69 -6.50 -14.06
N LEU A 45 70.45 -6.87 -14.42
CA LEU A 45 70.12 -7.81 -15.50
C LEU A 45 70.80 -7.42 -16.82
N SER A 46 71.19 -8.44 -17.62
CA SER A 46 71.77 -8.20 -18.93
C SER A 46 70.78 -7.48 -19.86
N LEU A 47 71.28 -6.81 -20.90
CA LEU A 47 70.41 -6.09 -21.84
C LEU A 47 69.40 -7.05 -22.51
N GLY A 48 69.79 -8.29 -22.78
CA GLY A 48 68.92 -9.33 -23.31
C GLY A 48 67.79 -9.70 -22.34
N ASP A 49 68.13 -9.96 -21.08
CA ASP A 49 67.13 -10.31 -20.05
C ASP A 49 66.14 -9.16 -19.79
N ARG A 50 66.62 -7.91 -19.85
CA ARG A 50 65.76 -6.71 -19.76
C ARG A 50 64.81 -6.58 -20.95
N ILE A 51 65.25 -6.94 -22.15
CA ILE A 51 64.39 -6.94 -23.35
C ILE A 51 63.33 -8.04 -23.20
N THR A 52 63.70 -9.24 -22.77
CA THR A 52 62.76 -10.34 -22.54
C THR A 52 61.69 -9.98 -21.50
N LEU A 53 62.07 -9.38 -20.37
CA LEU A 53 61.12 -8.90 -19.35
C LEU A 53 60.15 -7.85 -19.89
N VAL A 54 60.63 -6.96 -20.77
CA VAL A 54 59.77 -5.95 -21.42
C VAL A 54 58.84 -6.60 -22.44
N GLU A 55 59.29 -7.61 -23.19
CA GLU A 55 58.47 -8.36 -24.14
C GLU A 55 57.39 -9.19 -23.44
N GLU A 56 57.71 -9.85 -22.32
CA GLU A 56 56.76 -10.57 -21.48
C GLU A 56 55.71 -9.61 -20.90
N SER A 57 56.14 -8.49 -20.31
CA SER A 57 55.23 -7.47 -19.79
C SER A 57 54.35 -6.85 -20.87
N ALA A 58 54.87 -6.67 -22.09
CA ALA A 58 54.08 -6.19 -23.23
C ALA A 58 53.07 -7.24 -23.72
N HIS A 59 53.40 -8.53 -23.62
CA HIS A 59 52.48 -9.62 -23.96
C HIS A 59 51.33 -9.70 -22.94
N ASP A 60 51.64 -9.66 -21.65
CA ASP A 60 50.66 -9.65 -20.57
C ASP A 60 49.73 -8.43 -20.69
N SER A 61 50.30 -7.26 -21.00
CA SER A 61 49.52 -6.04 -21.23
C SER A 61 48.59 -6.17 -22.44
N ARG A 62 49.04 -6.83 -23.51
CA ARG A 62 48.23 -7.06 -24.71
C ARG A 62 47.05 -8.00 -24.44
N ASP A 63 47.27 -9.05 -23.66
CA ASP A 63 46.20 -9.98 -23.33
C ASP A 63 45.20 -9.38 -22.34
N ALA A 64 45.65 -8.55 -21.40
CA ALA A 64 44.76 -7.75 -20.55
C ALA A 64 43.89 -6.78 -21.37
N VAL A 65 44.44 -6.15 -22.41
CA VAL A 65 43.67 -5.27 -23.31
C VAL A 65 42.59 -6.03 -24.08
N LYS A 66 42.88 -7.25 -24.57
CA LYS A 66 41.86 -8.09 -25.22
C LYS A 66 40.74 -8.50 -24.27
N ASP A 67 41.08 -8.86 -23.03
CA ASP A 67 40.08 -9.20 -22.02
C ASP A 67 39.17 -8.01 -21.72
N HIS A 68 39.76 -6.80 -21.63
CA HIS A 68 38.98 -5.56 -21.49
C HIS A 68 38.08 -5.27 -22.69
N GLU A 69 38.55 -5.47 -23.92
CA GLU A 69 37.72 -5.32 -25.13
C GLU A 69 36.54 -6.29 -25.12
N GLN A 70 36.76 -7.54 -24.72
CA GLN A 70 35.70 -8.53 -24.62
C GLN A 70 34.68 -8.17 -23.53
N ARG A 71 35.15 -7.76 -22.34
CA ARG A 71 34.28 -7.28 -21.25
C ARG A 71 33.47 -6.07 -21.67
N LEU A 72 34.04 -5.16 -22.47
CA LEU A 72 33.31 -4.00 -23.01
C LEU A 72 32.17 -4.43 -23.93
N GLY A 73 32.42 -5.39 -24.84
CA GLY A 73 31.37 -5.93 -25.72
C GLY A 73 30.23 -6.64 -24.96
N ASP A 74 30.55 -7.36 -23.88
CA ASP A 74 29.54 -7.97 -23.01
C ASP A 74 28.70 -6.92 -22.27
N VAL A 75 29.33 -5.82 -21.84
CA VAL A 75 28.64 -4.69 -21.21
C VAL A 75 27.73 -3.98 -22.21
N GLU A 76 28.21 -3.70 -23.43
CA GLU A 76 27.39 -3.11 -24.49
C GLU A 76 26.14 -3.96 -24.78
N THR A 77 26.31 -5.28 -24.89
CA THR A 77 25.20 -6.22 -25.10
C THR A 77 24.17 -6.15 -23.96
N LYS A 78 24.63 -6.11 -22.71
CA LYS A 78 23.76 -5.97 -21.53
C LYS A 78 23.04 -4.62 -21.51
N VAL A 79 23.72 -3.54 -21.88
CA VAL A 79 23.13 -2.19 -21.96
C VAL A 79 22.02 -2.17 -23.02
N THR A 80 22.26 -2.72 -24.20
CA THR A 80 21.23 -2.83 -25.24
C THR A 80 20.03 -3.64 -24.76
N SER A 81 20.24 -4.79 -24.12
CA SER A 81 19.16 -5.62 -23.59
C SER A 81 18.34 -4.89 -22.51
N ASN A 82 19.01 -4.17 -21.60
CA ASN A 82 18.33 -3.38 -20.57
C ASN A 82 17.57 -2.20 -21.16
N SER A 83 18.08 -1.58 -22.23
CA SER A 83 17.37 -0.50 -22.94
C SER A 83 16.05 -1.01 -23.51
N SER A 84 16.05 -2.16 -24.19
CA SER A 84 14.80 -2.74 -24.72
C SER A 84 13.80 -3.08 -23.61
N ARG A 85 14.27 -3.61 -22.48
CA ARG A 85 13.40 -3.89 -21.32
C ARG A 85 12.80 -2.61 -20.72
N LEU A 86 13.53 -1.50 -20.73
CA LEU A 86 13.03 -0.20 -20.27
C LEU A 86 11.94 0.33 -21.21
N ASP A 87 12.12 0.17 -22.52
CA ASP A 87 11.11 0.54 -23.53
C ASP A 87 9.81 -0.26 -23.34
N ASP A 88 9.91 -1.57 -23.10
CA ASP A 88 8.76 -2.44 -22.83
C ASP A 88 8.02 -1.99 -21.55
N VAL A 89 8.76 -1.75 -20.46
CA VAL A 89 8.18 -1.27 -19.20
C VAL A 89 7.52 0.10 -19.37
N GLN A 90 8.11 1.00 -20.15
CA GLN A 90 7.52 2.30 -20.45
C GLN A 90 6.18 2.13 -21.19
N GLN A 91 6.10 1.19 -22.12
CA GLN A 91 4.86 0.90 -22.85
C GLN A 91 3.79 0.28 -21.94
N ASP A 92 4.17 -0.61 -21.01
CA ASP A 92 3.25 -1.19 -20.03
C ASP A 92 2.68 -0.12 -19.09
N ILE A 93 3.51 0.83 -18.64
CA ILE A 93 3.08 1.96 -17.80
C ILE A 93 2.06 2.85 -18.54
N LEU A 94 2.28 3.11 -19.84
CA LEU A 94 1.33 3.88 -20.64
C LEU A 94 -0.02 3.16 -20.77
N THR A 95 0.00 1.85 -20.96
CA THR A 95 -1.21 1.01 -21.01
C THR A 95 -1.95 1.04 -19.67
N ALA A 96 -1.25 0.77 -18.56
CA ALA A 96 -1.85 0.82 -17.22
C ALA A 96 -2.47 2.18 -16.90
N ARG A 97 -1.83 3.27 -17.33
CA ARG A 97 -2.37 4.63 -17.18
C ARG A 97 -3.68 4.83 -17.95
N ALA A 98 -3.78 4.27 -19.15
CA ALA A 98 -5.02 4.32 -19.94
C ALA A 98 -6.15 3.53 -19.26
N ASP A 99 -5.84 2.38 -18.68
CA ASP A 99 -6.80 1.55 -17.94
C ASP A 99 -7.30 2.28 -16.67
N VAL A 100 -6.40 2.88 -15.89
CA VAL A 100 -6.75 3.68 -14.71
C VAL A 100 -7.68 4.84 -15.07
N ASN A 101 -7.40 5.55 -16.18
CA ASN A 101 -8.28 6.61 -16.66
C ASN A 101 -9.69 6.09 -17.03
N THR A 102 -9.77 4.87 -17.57
CA THR A 102 -11.04 4.23 -17.92
C THR A 102 -11.83 3.84 -16.67
N ILE A 103 -11.15 3.25 -15.68
CA ILE A 103 -11.74 2.90 -14.38
C ILE A 103 -12.24 4.15 -13.65
N SER A 104 -11.45 5.22 -13.63
CA SER A 104 -11.85 6.50 -13.01
C SER A 104 -13.13 7.07 -13.64
N LYS A 105 -13.26 7.04 -14.97
CA LYS A 105 -14.50 7.46 -15.64
C LYS A 105 -15.70 6.58 -15.26
N SER A 106 -15.50 5.27 -15.13
CA SER A 106 -16.56 4.35 -14.69
C SER A 106 -16.97 4.59 -13.25
N GLN A 107 -16.03 4.94 -12.37
CA GLN A 107 -16.32 5.32 -10.99
C GLN A 107 -17.18 6.57 -10.93
N ASP A 108 -16.84 7.62 -11.69
CA ASP A 108 -17.63 8.86 -11.76
C ASP A 108 -19.06 8.60 -12.26
N ASP A 109 -19.25 7.67 -13.21
CA ASP A 109 -20.57 7.27 -13.68
C ASP A 109 -21.36 6.52 -12.61
N HIS A 110 -20.72 5.60 -11.89
CA HIS A 110 -21.34 4.87 -10.79
C HIS A 110 -21.73 5.80 -9.63
N GLU A 111 -20.89 6.79 -9.29
CA GLU A 111 -21.16 7.80 -8.27
C GLU A 111 -22.40 8.63 -8.64
N LYS A 112 -22.51 9.04 -9.91
CA LYS A 112 -23.70 9.75 -10.42
C LYS A 112 -24.96 8.90 -10.36
N ARG A 113 -24.87 7.62 -10.77
CA ARG A 113 -25.99 6.68 -10.71
C ARG A 113 -26.42 6.40 -9.27
N LEU A 114 -25.47 6.29 -8.35
CA LEU A 114 -25.75 6.13 -6.93
C LEU A 114 -26.44 7.38 -6.36
N SER A 115 -25.92 8.58 -6.66
CA SER A 115 -26.55 9.84 -6.24
C SER A 115 -27.98 9.97 -6.79
N LEU A 116 -28.22 9.59 -8.04
CA LEU A 116 -29.57 9.60 -8.62
C LEU A 116 -30.49 8.61 -7.91
N ALA A 117 -30.03 7.39 -7.65
CA ALA A 117 -30.79 6.38 -6.92
C ALA A 117 -31.08 6.81 -5.47
N GLU A 118 -30.12 7.48 -4.80
CA GLU A 118 -30.33 8.05 -3.47
C GLU A 118 -31.37 9.17 -3.47
N THR A 119 -31.36 10.04 -4.50
CA THR A 119 -32.39 11.06 -4.70
C THR A 119 -33.75 10.43 -4.95
N GLU A 120 -33.86 9.44 -5.85
CA GLU A 120 -35.10 8.72 -6.13
C GLU A 120 -35.64 8.00 -4.89
N ILE A 121 -34.77 7.35 -4.11
CA ILE A 121 -35.14 6.71 -2.83
C ILE A 121 -35.60 7.76 -1.82
N LYS A 122 -34.96 8.93 -1.76
CA LYS A 122 -35.36 10.01 -0.84
C LYS A 122 -36.69 10.65 -1.25
N GLU A 123 -36.95 10.80 -2.54
CA GLU A 123 -38.22 11.28 -3.09
C GLU A 123 -39.33 10.24 -2.88
N ALA A 124 -39.07 8.97 -3.15
CA ALA A 124 -39.98 7.87 -2.85
C ALA A 124 -40.27 7.78 -1.35
N ARG A 125 -39.24 7.90 -0.49
CA ARG A 125 -39.41 8.00 0.96
C ARG A 125 -40.15 9.26 1.37
N GLY A 126 -39.97 10.41 0.71
CA GLY A 126 -40.72 11.64 0.98
C GLY A 126 -42.20 11.51 0.62
N ALA A 127 -42.50 10.82 -0.47
CA ALA A 127 -43.86 10.46 -0.88
C ALA A 127 -44.49 9.38 0.02
N GLU A 128 -43.68 8.45 0.54
CA GLU A 128 -44.12 7.41 1.48
C GLU A 128 -44.15 7.84 2.95
N ALA A 129 -43.39 8.86 3.36
CA ALA A 129 -43.18 9.29 4.75
C ALA A 129 -44.28 10.19 5.30
N SER A 130 -45.20 10.67 4.47
CA SER A 130 -46.48 11.09 5.02
C SER A 130 -47.28 9.83 5.34
N ILE A 131 -46.87 9.15 6.42
CA ILE A 131 -47.65 8.13 7.11
C ILE A 131 -49.06 8.67 7.31
N ASP A 132 -49.21 9.97 7.61
CA ASP A 132 -50.49 10.66 7.68
C ASP A 132 -51.23 10.67 6.33
N HIS A 133 -50.59 10.96 5.19
CA HIS A 133 -51.27 10.93 3.89
C HIS A 133 -51.66 9.50 3.48
N ARG A 134 -50.80 8.51 3.79
CA ARG A 134 -51.11 7.09 3.57
C ARG A 134 -52.22 6.61 4.48
N PHE A 135 -52.21 6.98 5.76
CA PHE A 135 -53.30 6.70 6.71
C PHE A 135 -54.58 7.41 6.31
N ASP A 136 -54.53 8.67 5.91
CA ASP A 136 -55.72 9.45 5.53
C ASP A 136 -56.33 8.93 4.20
N THR A 137 -55.49 8.45 3.28
CA THR A 137 -55.93 7.77 2.05
C THR A 137 -56.44 6.35 2.33
N LEU A 138 -55.77 5.58 3.19
CA LEU A 138 -56.22 4.27 3.65
C LEU A 138 -57.49 4.38 4.47
N GLU A 139 -57.64 5.38 5.32
CA GLU A 139 -58.79 5.60 6.20
C GLU A 139 -59.99 6.04 5.38
N LYS A 140 -59.81 6.91 4.37
CA LYS A 140 -60.86 7.20 3.38
C LYS A 140 -61.23 5.98 2.54
N ALA A 141 -60.25 5.19 2.09
CA ALA A 141 -60.51 3.96 1.33
C ALA A 141 -61.19 2.88 2.20
N ILE A 142 -60.77 2.73 3.45
CA ILE A 142 -61.34 1.82 4.45
C ILE A 142 -62.72 2.30 4.88
N GLU A 143 -62.99 3.60 5.03
CA GLU A 143 -64.34 4.11 5.29
C GLU A 143 -65.30 3.84 4.13
N VAL A 144 -64.82 3.91 2.89
CA VAL A 144 -65.62 3.60 1.69
C VAL A 144 -65.88 2.09 1.60
N VAL A 145 -64.87 1.26 1.85
CA VAL A 145 -64.97 -0.22 1.82
C VAL A 145 -65.74 -0.78 3.02
N ALA A 146 -65.57 -0.22 4.22
CA ALA A 146 -66.24 -0.67 5.45
C ALA A 146 -67.71 -0.29 5.52
N LYS A 147 -68.16 0.70 4.73
CA LYS A 147 -69.58 1.06 4.58
C LYS A 147 -70.32 0.18 3.57
N GLN A 148 -69.63 -0.72 2.87
CA GLN A 148 -70.25 -1.68 1.96
C GLN A 148 -70.11 -3.11 2.51
N PRO A 149 -71.22 -3.84 2.74
CA PRO A 149 -71.11 -5.26 3.03
C PRO A 149 -70.51 -5.95 1.80
N ILE A 150 -69.32 -6.53 1.93
CA ILE A 150 -68.74 -7.40 0.90
C ILE A 150 -69.63 -8.64 0.85
N GLN A 151 -70.58 -8.65 -0.09
CA GLN A 151 -71.36 -9.82 -0.46
C GLN A 151 -70.68 -10.51 -1.65
N ASP A 152 -70.98 -11.80 -1.82
CA ASP A 152 -70.47 -12.55 -2.97
C ASP A 152 -71.10 -12.01 -4.27
N LEU A 153 -70.30 -11.97 -5.35
CA LEU A 153 -70.82 -11.75 -6.71
C LEU A 153 -71.92 -12.78 -6.96
N SER A 154 -73.14 -12.28 -7.14
CA SER A 154 -74.34 -13.09 -7.26
C SER A 154 -75.33 -12.41 -8.20
N VAL A 155 -76.11 -13.22 -8.89
CA VAL A 155 -77.12 -12.77 -9.84
C VAL A 155 -78.50 -12.98 -9.22
N THR A 156 -79.29 -11.91 -9.14
CA THR A 156 -80.62 -11.92 -8.51
C THR A 156 -81.64 -11.08 -9.28
N ASN A 157 -82.91 -11.14 -8.86
CA ASN A 157 -84.01 -10.29 -9.34
C ASN A 157 -84.21 -10.24 -10.87
N PRO A 158 -84.43 -11.39 -11.54
CA PRO A 158 -84.72 -11.39 -12.96
C PRO A 158 -86.08 -10.72 -13.23
N THR A 159 -86.07 -9.69 -14.05
CA THR A 159 -87.27 -8.91 -14.41
C THR A 159 -87.43 -8.90 -15.93
N TYR A 160 -88.58 -9.38 -16.42
CA TYR A 160 -88.90 -9.35 -17.85
C TYR A 160 -89.24 -7.92 -18.31
N LEU A 161 -88.67 -7.52 -19.44
CA LEU A 161 -88.89 -6.22 -20.08
C LEU A 161 -89.51 -6.41 -21.47
N ASP A 162 -90.79 -6.06 -21.58
CA ASP A 162 -91.63 -6.35 -22.76
C ASP A 162 -91.17 -5.64 -24.03
N ALA A 163 -90.59 -4.45 -23.90
CA ALA A 163 -90.21 -3.62 -25.05
C ALA A 163 -89.19 -4.29 -25.99
N ASN A 164 -88.34 -5.20 -25.46
CA ASN A 164 -87.18 -5.75 -26.18
C ASN A 164 -87.04 -7.28 -26.04
N ASN A 165 -88.08 -7.99 -25.55
CA ASN A 165 -88.00 -9.42 -25.19
C ASN A 165 -86.72 -9.75 -24.39
N SER A 166 -86.43 -8.94 -23.37
CA SER A 166 -85.20 -9.04 -22.59
C SER A 166 -85.49 -9.29 -21.13
N VAL A 167 -84.52 -9.87 -20.43
CA VAL A 167 -84.55 -9.97 -18.96
C VAL A 167 -83.40 -9.17 -18.38
N GLN A 168 -83.75 -8.30 -17.45
CA GLN A 168 -82.79 -7.57 -16.63
C GLN A 168 -82.55 -8.37 -15.35
N VAL A 169 -81.29 -8.62 -15.04
CA VAL A 169 -80.85 -9.21 -13.78
C VAL A 169 -80.04 -8.18 -12.99
N THR A 170 -80.04 -8.32 -11.66
CA THR A 170 -79.17 -7.55 -10.77
C THR A 170 -77.91 -8.37 -10.50
N ILE A 171 -76.75 -7.78 -10.75
CA ILE A 171 -75.45 -8.31 -10.35
C ILE A 171 -75.07 -7.58 -9.07
N ASN A 172 -74.95 -8.31 -7.96
CA ASN A 172 -74.59 -7.73 -6.67
C ASN A 172 -73.09 -7.41 -6.62
N ALA A 173 -72.72 -6.36 -5.88
CA ALA A 173 -71.32 -5.99 -5.69
C ALA A 173 -70.50 -7.14 -5.11
N GLY A 174 -69.27 -7.30 -5.59
CA GLY A 174 -68.34 -8.31 -5.10
C GLY A 174 -67.00 -8.30 -5.87
N ARG A 175 -66.15 -9.29 -5.58
CA ARG A 175 -64.78 -9.38 -6.09
C ARG A 175 -64.50 -10.74 -6.72
N ALA A 176 -63.74 -10.75 -7.82
CA ALA A 176 -63.26 -11.95 -8.51
C ALA A 176 -61.76 -11.86 -8.81
N SER A 177 -61.06 -13.00 -8.85
CA SER A 177 -59.66 -13.07 -9.32
C SER A 177 -59.56 -13.91 -10.60
N ILE A 178 -59.34 -13.24 -11.73
CA ILE A 178 -59.21 -13.85 -13.06
C ILE A 178 -57.76 -13.68 -13.50
N ASN A 179 -57.04 -14.78 -13.72
CA ASN A 179 -55.65 -14.78 -14.21
C ASN A 179 -54.72 -13.79 -13.46
N LYS A 180 -54.81 -13.80 -12.13
CA LYS A 180 -54.04 -12.93 -11.20
C LYS A 180 -54.44 -11.43 -11.24
N VAL A 181 -55.49 -11.04 -11.99
CA VAL A 181 -56.11 -9.71 -11.95
C VAL A 181 -57.27 -9.72 -10.96
N ILE A 182 -57.29 -8.76 -10.04
CA ILE A 182 -58.43 -8.54 -9.12
C ILE A 182 -59.44 -7.64 -9.85
N VAL A 183 -60.66 -8.16 -10.03
CA VAL A 183 -61.77 -7.43 -10.64
C VAL A 183 -62.80 -7.12 -9.56
N ASP A 184 -62.93 -5.84 -9.24
CA ASP A 184 -63.93 -5.32 -8.32
C ASP A 184 -65.15 -4.81 -9.09
N GLN A 185 -66.34 -5.19 -8.65
CA GLN A 185 -67.60 -4.85 -9.30
C GLN A 185 -68.58 -4.26 -8.29
N PHE A 186 -69.29 -3.21 -8.72
CA PHE A 186 -70.35 -2.58 -7.94
C PHE A 186 -71.71 -3.13 -8.38
N THR A 187 -72.71 -3.02 -7.49
CA THR A 187 -74.06 -3.48 -7.80
C THR A 187 -74.58 -2.75 -9.03
N GLN A 188 -74.95 -3.50 -10.06
CA GLN A 188 -75.48 -2.96 -11.30
C GLN A 188 -76.49 -3.91 -11.94
N THR A 189 -77.19 -3.43 -12.96
CA THR A 189 -78.11 -4.26 -13.72
C THR A 189 -77.48 -4.68 -15.04
N PHE A 190 -77.75 -5.90 -15.46
CA PHE A 190 -77.29 -6.46 -16.74
C PHE A 190 -78.49 -7.03 -17.49
N SER A 191 -78.57 -6.77 -18.79
CA SER A 191 -79.72 -7.15 -19.62
C SER A 191 -79.32 -8.22 -20.63
N ILE A 192 -80.09 -9.31 -20.66
CA ILE A 192 -79.96 -10.38 -21.64
C ILE A 192 -81.11 -10.22 -22.65
N PRO A 193 -80.84 -9.80 -23.90
CA PRO A 193 -81.86 -9.66 -24.93
C PRO A 193 -82.23 -11.01 -25.59
N ASP A 194 -83.35 -11.02 -26.30
CA ASP A 194 -83.80 -12.12 -27.17
C ASP A 194 -83.89 -13.48 -26.46
N ILE A 195 -84.47 -13.48 -25.25
CA ILE A 195 -84.57 -14.71 -24.45
C ILE A 195 -85.56 -15.70 -25.08
N VAL A 196 -85.25 -17.00 -24.91
CA VAL A 196 -86.07 -18.11 -25.41
C VAL A 196 -86.52 -18.99 -24.24
N ALA A 197 -87.75 -19.50 -24.30
CA ALA A 197 -88.27 -20.45 -23.32
C ALA A 197 -87.42 -21.73 -23.25
N ASN A 198 -87.34 -22.34 -22.07
CA ASN A 198 -86.54 -23.53 -21.77
C ASN A 198 -85.05 -23.38 -22.13
N THR A 199 -84.48 -22.18 -21.93
CA THR A 199 -83.06 -21.89 -22.20
C THR A 199 -82.40 -21.32 -20.96
N THR A 200 -81.21 -21.82 -20.67
CA THR A 200 -80.34 -21.30 -19.60
C THR A 200 -79.25 -20.42 -20.22
N TYR A 201 -79.05 -19.24 -19.65
CA TYR A 201 -78.01 -18.29 -20.02
C TYR A 201 -77.03 -18.13 -18.86
N TYR A 202 -75.75 -18.40 -19.09
CA TYR A 202 -74.65 -18.16 -18.16
C TYR A 202 -74.10 -16.76 -18.36
N ILE A 203 -73.76 -16.08 -17.27
CA ILE A 203 -73.20 -14.73 -17.27
C ILE A 203 -71.73 -14.83 -16.86
N PHE A 204 -70.85 -14.27 -17.70
CA PHE A 204 -69.41 -14.26 -17.48
C PHE A 204 -68.91 -12.88 -17.09
N LEU A 205 -67.97 -12.85 -16.15
CA LEU A 205 -67.17 -11.67 -15.81
C LEU A 205 -65.78 -11.82 -16.45
N HIS A 206 -65.37 -10.83 -17.23
CA HIS A 206 -64.06 -10.79 -17.88
C HIS A 206 -63.01 -10.06 -17.03
N GLU A 207 -61.72 -10.33 -17.29
CA GLU A 207 -60.57 -9.63 -16.67
C GLU A 207 -60.66 -8.10 -16.76
N ASN A 208 -61.23 -7.59 -17.84
CA ASN A 208 -61.41 -6.16 -18.07
C ASN A 208 -62.61 -5.55 -17.32
N GLY A 209 -63.34 -6.36 -16.54
CA GLY A 209 -64.52 -5.95 -15.79
C GLY A 209 -65.82 -5.87 -16.59
N GLN A 210 -65.84 -6.34 -17.84
CA GLN A 210 -67.06 -6.41 -18.64
C GLN A 210 -67.83 -7.72 -18.39
N TYR A 211 -69.13 -7.67 -18.67
CA TYR A 211 -70.03 -8.81 -18.59
C TYR A 211 -70.43 -9.30 -19.98
N SER A 212 -70.47 -10.61 -20.15
CA SER A 212 -71.02 -11.27 -21.35
C SER A 212 -71.97 -12.39 -20.94
N TYR A 213 -72.71 -12.95 -21.91
CA TYR A 213 -73.58 -14.08 -21.67
C TYR A 213 -73.49 -15.11 -22.81
N SER A 214 -73.74 -16.39 -22.47
CA SER A 214 -73.81 -17.49 -23.43
C SER A 214 -74.78 -18.56 -22.93
N SER A 215 -75.34 -19.37 -23.83
CA SER A 215 -76.02 -20.60 -23.45
C SER A 215 -75.05 -21.76 -23.21
N ASP A 216 -73.78 -21.58 -23.57
CA ASP A 216 -72.70 -22.52 -23.26
C ASP A 216 -72.16 -22.27 -21.85
N GLN A 217 -71.88 -23.36 -21.13
CA GLN A 217 -71.28 -23.34 -19.79
C GLN A 217 -69.74 -23.28 -19.86
N GLU A 218 -69.13 -23.41 -21.04
CA GLU A 218 -67.67 -23.36 -21.17
C GLU A 218 -67.12 -21.95 -20.90
N GLU A 219 -66.27 -21.81 -19.88
CA GLU A 219 -65.68 -20.53 -19.51
C GLU A 219 -64.59 -20.07 -20.49
N PRO A 220 -64.68 -18.84 -21.04
CA PRO A 220 -63.60 -18.25 -21.83
C PRO A 220 -62.26 -18.16 -21.06
N LYS A 221 -61.14 -18.05 -21.77
CA LYS A 221 -59.80 -17.97 -21.16
C LYS A 221 -59.63 -16.75 -20.24
N ASP A 222 -60.28 -15.65 -20.59
CA ASP A 222 -60.22 -14.32 -19.96
C ASP A 222 -61.44 -14.03 -19.07
N ALA A 223 -62.31 -15.02 -18.82
CA ALA A 223 -63.54 -14.81 -18.07
C ALA A 223 -63.88 -15.99 -17.16
N MET A 224 -64.78 -15.75 -16.20
CA MET A 224 -65.33 -16.76 -15.29
C MET A 224 -66.85 -16.63 -15.20
N ILE A 225 -67.57 -17.73 -14.94
CA ILE A 225 -69.03 -17.68 -14.70
C ILE A 225 -69.30 -17.14 -13.30
N ILE A 226 -70.20 -16.16 -13.20
CA ILE A 226 -70.59 -15.52 -11.93
C ILE A 226 -72.06 -15.78 -11.56
N GLY A 227 -72.85 -16.32 -12.48
CA GLY A 227 -74.28 -16.51 -12.31
C GLY A 227 -74.95 -16.85 -13.63
N GLY A 228 -76.27 -16.89 -13.63
CA GLY A 228 -77.04 -17.17 -14.84
C GLY A 228 -78.52 -16.83 -14.70
N LEU A 229 -79.25 -17.07 -15.79
CA LEU A 229 -80.69 -16.94 -15.91
C LEU A 229 -81.24 -18.22 -16.53
N ASP A 230 -82.10 -18.91 -15.81
CA ASP A 230 -82.89 -20.01 -16.34
C ASP A 230 -84.29 -19.53 -16.71
N VAL A 231 -84.61 -19.65 -18.00
CA VAL A 231 -85.92 -19.30 -18.56
C VAL A 231 -86.72 -20.59 -18.71
N GLY A 232 -87.73 -20.76 -17.87
CA GLY A 232 -88.59 -21.94 -17.88
C GLY A 232 -89.60 -21.93 -19.04
N VAL A 233 -90.77 -22.53 -18.81
CA VAL A 233 -91.81 -22.73 -19.83
C VAL A 233 -92.41 -21.43 -20.39
N SER A 234 -92.23 -20.29 -19.71
CA SER A 234 -92.73 -18.99 -20.12
C SER A 234 -91.70 -17.88 -19.82
N PRO A 235 -91.23 -17.13 -20.83
CA PRO A 235 -90.27 -16.04 -20.66
C PRO A 235 -90.78 -14.86 -19.82
N THR A 236 -92.10 -14.77 -19.62
CA THR A 236 -92.74 -13.66 -18.90
C THR A 236 -93.06 -13.97 -17.45
N THR A 237 -93.10 -15.25 -17.07
CA THR A 237 -93.58 -15.68 -15.74
C THR A 237 -92.70 -16.74 -15.07
N SER A 238 -91.77 -17.37 -15.80
CA SER A 238 -90.91 -18.45 -15.32
C SER A 238 -89.44 -18.09 -15.47
N LEU A 239 -88.97 -17.16 -14.64
CA LEU A 239 -87.58 -16.69 -14.63
C LEU A 239 -86.93 -17.04 -13.30
N THR A 240 -85.81 -17.76 -13.36
CA THR A 240 -85.04 -18.12 -12.17
C THR A 240 -83.60 -17.66 -12.33
N ALA A 241 -83.09 -16.87 -11.39
CA ALA A 241 -81.67 -16.56 -11.38
C ALA A 241 -80.88 -17.78 -10.87
N LEU A 242 -79.80 -18.10 -11.56
CA LEU A 242 -78.82 -19.09 -11.13
C LEU A 242 -77.71 -18.34 -10.39
N ASP A 243 -77.55 -18.66 -9.12
CA ASP A 243 -76.55 -18.05 -8.26
C ASP A 243 -75.35 -18.99 -8.14
N PHE A 244 -74.26 -18.61 -8.81
CA PHE A 244 -73.00 -19.33 -8.78
C PHE A 244 -72.04 -18.60 -7.82
N ARG A 245 -72.31 -18.69 -6.51
CA ARG A 245 -71.40 -18.15 -5.50
C ARG A 245 -70.11 -18.94 -5.52
N TYR A 246 -69.05 -18.27 -5.91
CA TYR A 246 -67.74 -18.86 -5.90
C TYR A 246 -66.71 -17.88 -5.34
N PHE A 247 -65.83 -18.38 -4.47
CA PHE A 247 -64.57 -17.70 -4.13
C PHE A 247 -63.57 -17.95 -5.27
N LEU A 248 -63.68 -17.24 -6.40
CA LEU A 248 -62.96 -17.64 -7.62
C LEU A 248 -61.56 -17.05 -7.71
N THR A 249 -60.59 -17.96 -7.74
CA THR A 249 -59.28 -17.77 -8.38
C THR A 249 -59.19 -18.67 -9.60
N LYS A 250 -59.16 -18.09 -10.81
CA LYS A 250 -58.79 -18.80 -12.04
C LYS A 250 -57.31 -18.54 -12.33
N GLY A 251 -56.47 -19.57 -12.27
CA GLY A 251 -55.03 -19.47 -12.53
C GLY A 251 -54.47 -20.67 -13.29
N SER A 252 -53.69 -20.44 -14.35
CA SER A 252 -53.08 -21.52 -15.14
C SER A 252 -51.86 -22.13 -14.42
N VAL A 253 -52.08 -23.19 -13.65
CA VAL A 253 -51.02 -23.94 -12.94
C VAL A 253 -49.93 -24.47 -13.91
N GLU A 254 -50.30 -24.75 -15.16
CA GLU A 254 -49.41 -25.37 -16.16
C GLU A 254 -48.30 -24.44 -16.68
N ASN A 255 -48.57 -23.14 -16.81
CA ASN A 255 -47.56 -22.18 -17.27
C ASN A 255 -46.50 -21.89 -16.20
N ASP A 256 -46.91 -21.83 -14.94
CA ASP A 256 -46.01 -21.52 -13.82
C ASP A 256 -45.03 -22.69 -13.56
N MET A 257 -45.46 -23.95 -13.70
CA MET A 257 -44.58 -25.11 -13.57
C MET A 257 -43.54 -25.21 -14.70
N SER A 258 -43.93 -24.87 -15.93
CA SER A 258 -43.03 -24.92 -17.09
C SER A 258 -41.92 -23.85 -16.98
N ALA A 259 -42.27 -22.64 -16.53
CA ALA A 259 -41.30 -21.58 -16.29
C ALA A 259 -40.33 -21.89 -15.14
N LEU A 260 -40.82 -22.60 -14.11
CA LEU A 260 -39.97 -23.05 -13.00
C LEU A 260 -38.96 -24.10 -13.47
N GLY A 261 -39.38 -25.06 -14.29
CA GLY A 261 -38.50 -26.11 -14.84
C GLY A 261 -37.32 -25.52 -15.61
N ILE A 262 -37.59 -24.55 -16.50
CA ILE A 262 -36.53 -23.88 -17.28
C ILE A 262 -35.51 -23.17 -16.36
N ARG A 263 -35.96 -22.53 -15.28
CA ARG A 263 -35.05 -21.85 -14.34
C ARG A 263 -34.21 -22.83 -13.54
N VAL A 264 -34.75 -24.00 -13.21
CA VAL A 264 -34.00 -25.05 -12.51
C VAL A 264 -32.91 -25.62 -13.42
N ASP A 265 -33.23 -25.90 -14.69
CA ASP A 265 -32.27 -26.42 -15.67
C ASP A 265 -31.09 -25.44 -15.90
N ASP A 266 -31.38 -24.14 -15.98
CA ASP A 266 -30.35 -23.10 -16.18
C ASP A 266 -29.44 -22.94 -14.95
N LEU A 267 -30.02 -23.07 -13.75
CA LEU A 267 -29.27 -23.08 -12.49
C LEU A 267 -28.36 -24.32 -12.39
N GLU A 268 -28.86 -25.51 -12.74
CA GLU A 268 -28.06 -26.74 -12.72
C GLU A 268 -26.85 -26.64 -13.67
N LYS A 269 -27.05 -26.08 -14.86
CA LYS A 269 -25.96 -25.84 -15.82
C LYS A 269 -24.91 -24.87 -15.26
N THR A 270 -25.35 -23.75 -14.68
CA THR A 270 -24.47 -22.75 -14.08
C THR A 270 -23.64 -23.35 -12.95
N VAL A 271 -24.26 -24.17 -12.09
CA VAL A 271 -23.56 -24.87 -11.00
C VAL A 271 -22.52 -25.86 -11.54
N GLY A 272 -22.81 -26.56 -12.63
CA GLY A 272 -21.86 -27.45 -13.30
C GLY A 272 -20.62 -26.72 -13.84
N GLU A 273 -20.82 -25.56 -14.47
CA GLU A 273 -19.73 -24.71 -14.98
C GLU A 273 -18.85 -24.15 -13.84
N GLN A 274 -19.48 -23.69 -12.77
CA GLN A 274 -18.75 -23.21 -11.58
C GLN A 274 -17.96 -24.34 -10.90
N THR A 275 -18.53 -25.54 -10.80
CA THR A 275 -17.84 -26.70 -10.23
C THR A 275 -16.57 -27.03 -11.02
N THR A 276 -16.64 -26.99 -12.35
CA THR A 276 -15.48 -27.22 -13.23
C THR A 276 -14.40 -26.15 -13.04
N THR A 277 -14.80 -24.89 -12.88
CA THR A 277 -13.90 -23.76 -12.62
C THR A 277 -13.18 -23.92 -11.29
N ILE A 278 -13.91 -24.31 -10.23
CA ILE A 278 -13.34 -24.56 -8.90
C ILE A 278 -12.28 -25.67 -8.95
N VAL A 279 -12.54 -26.78 -9.64
CA VAL A 279 -11.57 -27.88 -9.79
C VAL A 279 -10.31 -27.42 -10.53
N THR A 280 -10.47 -26.58 -11.55
CA THR A 280 -9.34 -26.02 -12.30
C THR A 280 -8.48 -25.12 -11.42
N HIS A 281 -9.10 -24.19 -10.68
CA HIS A 281 -8.40 -23.33 -9.74
C HIS A 281 -7.71 -24.12 -8.62
N HIS A 282 -8.37 -25.14 -8.06
CA HIS A 282 -7.77 -26.00 -7.05
C HIS A 282 -6.50 -26.69 -7.55
N THR A 283 -6.51 -27.16 -8.80
CA THR A 283 -5.35 -27.80 -9.43
C THR A 283 -4.20 -26.80 -9.63
N ALA A 284 -4.50 -25.58 -10.08
CA ALA A 284 -3.51 -24.51 -10.23
C ALA A 284 -2.89 -24.09 -8.88
N ILE A 285 -3.71 -23.97 -7.84
CA ILE A 285 -3.24 -23.63 -6.48
C ILE A 285 -2.27 -24.70 -5.98
N LYS A 286 -2.61 -25.99 -6.12
CA LYS A 286 -1.68 -27.08 -5.74
C LYS A 286 -0.36 -27.05 -6.49
N ALA A 287 -0.38 -26.68 -7.78
CA ALA A 287 0.85 -26.55 -8.55
C ALA A 287 1.71 -25.38 -8.03
N MET A 288 1.10 -24.25 -7.67
CA MET A 288 1.80 -23.11 -7.08
C MET A 288 2.35 -23.41 -5.68
N GLU A 289 1.62 -24.16 -4.86
CA GLU A 289 2.09 -24.61 -3.53
C GLU A 289 3.39 -25.43 -3.65
N ALA A 290 3.44 -26.36 -4.61
CA ALA A 290 4.63 -27.18 -4.86
C ALA A 290 5.83 -26.33 -5.33
N GLN A 291 5.60 -25.33 -6.18
CA GLN A 291 6.63 -24.39 -6.63
C GLN A 291 7.13 -23.51 -5.49
N LEU A 292 6.23 -22.99 -4.66
CA LEU A 292 6.59 -22.17 -3.50
C LEU A 292 7.45 -22.95 -2.51
N GLU A 293 7.10 -24.21 -2.23
CA GLU A 293 7.88 -25.05 -1.33
C GLU A 293 9.28 -25.36 -1.89
N ALA A 294 9.40 -25.57 -3.20
CA ALA A 294 10.69 -25.74 -3.86
C ALA A 294 11.55 -24.47 -3.76
N THR A 295 10.98 -23.30 -4.05
CA THR A 295 11.65 -22.00 -3.94
C THR A 295 12.06 -21.69 -2.50
N ALA A 296 11.20 -22.00 -1.52
CA ALA A 296 11.51 -21.80 -0.11
C ALA A 296 12.72 -22.65 0.33
N LYS A 297 12.77 -23.92 -0.11
CA LYS A 297 13.94 -24.79 0.13
C LYS A 297 15.20 -24.24 -0.55
N GLU A 298 15.09 -23.79 -1.79
CA GLU A 298 16.21 -23.19 -2.52
C GLU A 298 16.74 -21.93 -1.82
N VAL A 299 15.87 -21.05 -1.33
CA VAL A 299 16.24 -19.84 -0.59
C VAL A 299 16.98 -20.20 0.70
N VAL A 300 16.53 -21.21 1.45
CA VAL A 300 17.19 -21.67 2.67
C VAL A 300 18.58 -22.25 2.37
N VAL A 301 18.68 -23.13 1.36
CA VAL A 301 19.97 -23.69 0.92
C VAL A 301 20.91 -22.58 0.43
N SER A 302 20.36 -21.61 -0.30
CA SER A 302 21.14 -20.48 -0.83
C SER A 302 21.57 -19.48 0.25
N ARG A 303 21.04 -19.56 1.47
CA ARG A 303 21.50 -18.78 2.62
C ARG A 303 22.68 -19.42 3.33
N GLU A 304 23.10 -20.64 2.99
CA GLU A 304 24.27 -21.27 3.59
C GLU A 304 25.52 -20.99 2.72
N ASP A 305 26.63 -20.59 3.34
CA ASP A 305 27.91 -20.48 2.64
C ASP A 305 28.66 -21.83 2.58
N LYS A 306 29.75 -21.88 1.82
CA LYS A 306 30.60 -23.08 1.69
C LYS A 306 31.28 -23.53 3.00
N ASN A 307 31.23 -22.72 4.05
CA ASN A 307 31.81 -23.01 5.37
C ASN A 307 30.72 -23.42 6.39
N GLY A 308 29.45 -23.54 5.97
CA GLY A 308 28.33 -23.92 6.81
C GLY A 308 27.71 -22.78 7.62
N VAL A 309 28.01 -21.51 7.30
CA VAL A 309 27.40 -20.34 7.95
C VAL A 309 26.06 -20.04 7.30
N VAL A 310 25.00 -20.07 8.09
CA VAL A 310 23.62 -19.76 7.67
C VAL A 310 23.33 -18.28 7.94
N TYR A 311 22.86 -17.56 6.92
CA TYR A 311 22.54 -16.14 7.00
C TYR A 311 21.02 -15.93 7.11
N ASP A 312 20.59 -14.91 7.86
CA ASP A 312 19.17 -14.62 8.08
C ASP A 312 18.45 -14.21 6.79
N ALA A 313 19.14 -13.48 5.90
CA ALA A 313 18.68 -13.18 4.55
C ALA A 313 19.71 -13.49 3.47
N LEU A 314 19.23 -13.70 2.22
CA LEU A 314 20.11 -13.84 1.05
C LEU A 314 20.93 -12.57 0.79
N LYS A 315 20.39 -11.41 1.18
CA LYS A 315 21.08 -10.13 1.10
C LYS A 315 22.31 -10.10 1.99
N ASP A 316 22.21 -10.58 3.22
CA ASP A 316 23.34 -10.60 4.16
C ASP A 316 24.47 -11.49 3.64
N ARG A 317 24.11 -12.61 3.00
CA ARG A 317 25.07 -13.48 2.32
C ARG A 317 25.69 -12.82 1.10
N LEU A 318 24.90 -12.12 0.28
CA LEU A 318 25.39 -11.40 -0.90
C LEU A 318 26.37 -10.29 -0.48
N ASP A 319 26.00 -9.48 0.51
CA ASP A 319 26.81 -8.40 1.05
C ASP A 319 28.11 -8.98 1.65
N ASN A 320 28.06 -10.14 2.30
CA ASN A 320 29.26 -10.84 2.77
C ASN A 320 30.15 -11.35 1.63
N MET A 321 29.58 -11.95 0.58
CA MET A 321 30.34 -12.42 -0.58
C MET A 321 30.97 -11.27 -1.36
N GLN A 322 30.24 -10.17 -1.55
CA GLN A 322 30.73 -8.96 -2.19
C GLN A 322 31.85 -8.32 -1.37
N SER A 323 31.67 -8.20 -0.05
CA SER A 323 32.74 -7.73 0.85
C SER A 323 34.01 -8.58 0.75
N ARG A 324 33.89 -9.91 0.61
CA ARG A 324 35.04 -10.81 0.45
C ARG A 324 35.68 -10.74 -0.95
N LEU A 325 34.89 -10.51 -2.01
CA LEU A 325 35.40 -10.31 -3.37
C LEU A 325 36.13 -8.97 -3.48
N GLU A 326 35.56 -7.92 -2.90
CA GLU A 326 36.16 -6.57 -2.84
C GLU A 326 37.43 -6.57 -1.98
N LEU A 327 37.49 -7.39 -0.91
CA LEU A 327 38.74 -7.65 -0.17
C LEU A 327 39.81 -8.40 -1.01
N ALA A 328 39.39 -9.24 -1.96
CA ALA A 328 40.31 -10.03 -2.78
C ALA A 328 40.91 -9.20 -3.93
N GLU A 329 40.12 -8.32 -4.57
CA GLU A 329 40.60 -7.35 -5.55
C GLU A 329 41.42 -6.22 -4.91
N SER A 330 41.19 -5.92 -3.62
CA SER A 330 41.91 -4.90 -2.84
C SER A 330 43.28 -5.34 -2.29
N ARG A 331 43.77 -6.56 -2.60
CA ARG A 331 45.12 -7.01 -2.17
C ARG A 331 46.30 -6.18 -2.70
N GLY A 332 46.03 -5.14 -3.49
CA GLY A 332 47.00 -4.11 -3.79
C GLY A 332 46.38 -2.72 -3.94
N THR A 333 45.76 -2.16 -2.88
CA THR A 333 45.90 -0.75 -2.45
C THR A 333 44.83 -0.39 -1.42
N MET A 334 45.29 0.04 -0.24
CA MET A 334 44.63 0.85 0.81
C MET A 334 43.25 0.41 1.36
N GLU A 335 43.25 0.21 2.68
CA GLU A 335 42.14 -0.19 3.56
C GLU A 335 40.91 0.74 3.51
N HIS A 336 39.72 0.11 3.47
CA HIS A 336 38.40 0.57 3.93
C HIS A 336 37.88 1.95 3.44
N GLN A 337 37.28 1.98 2.24
CA GLN A 337 36.37 3.06 1.85
C GLN A 337 34.93 2.55 1.80
N SER A 338 34.08 3.03 2.71
CA SER A 338 32.64 2.76 2.68
C SER A 338 31.94 3.71 1.71
N VAL A 339 30.93 3.21 0.98
CA VAL A 339 30.11 4.02 0.09
C VAL A 339 28.75 4.26 0.76
N PHE A 340 28.33 5.51 0.90
CA PHE A 340 26.98 5.84 1.37
C PHE A 340 26.11 6.39 0.24
N HIS A 341 24.81 6.16 0.38
CA HIS A 341 23.80 6.59 -0.59
C HIS A 341 22.69 7.34 0.14
N PHE A 342 22.43 8.57 -0.29
CA PHE A 342 21.32 9.40 0.18
C PHE A 342 20.44 9.80 -1.00
N THR A 343 19.13 9.66 -0.84
CA THR A 343 18.15 10.11 -1.84
C THR A 343 17.03 10.90 -1.18
N SER A 344 16.83 12.15 -1.63
CA SER A 344 15.62 12.93 -1.36
C SER A 344 14.60 12.68 -2.46
N ALA A 345 13.54 11.96 -2.12
CA ALA A 345 12.49 11.55 -3.06
C ALA A 345 11.66 12.74 -3.59
N PRO A 346 11.11 12.65 -4.81
CA PRO A 346 10.13 13.60 -5.32
C PRO A 346 8.96 13.81 -4.36
N ASN A 347 8.52 15.06 -4.20
CA ASN A 347 7.40 15.49 -3.36
C ASN A 347 7.54 15.19 -1.85
N SER A 348 8.74 14.81 -1.38
CA SER A 348 9.02 14.68 0.05
C SER A 348 9.19 16.04 0.75
N ARG A 349 9.34 17.12 -0.03
CA ARG A 349 9.58 18.49 0.44
C ARG A 349 8.32 19.35 0.31
N LEU A 350 8.07 20.19 1.32
CA LEU A 350 6.91 21.08 1.37
C LEU A 350 7.03 22.29 0.42
N SER A 351 8.26 22.68 0.08
CA SER A 351 8.57 23.80 -0.82
C SER A 351 9.86 23.53 -1.60
N THR A 352 10.19 24.43 -2.52
CA THR A 352 11.54 24.53 -3.08
C THR A 352 12.56 24.72 -1.95
N THR A 353 13.70 24.05 -2.05
CA THR A 353 14.82 24.18 -1.10
C THR A 353 16.14 24.16 -1.85
N ARG A 354 17.17 24.72 -1.23
CA ARG A 354 18.56 24.62 -1.70
C ARG A 354 19.40 23.68 -0.86
N ASP A 355 18.99 23.44 0.39
CA ASP A 355 19.79 22.74 1.39
C ASP A 355 19.32 21.30 1.55
N PHE A 356 20.28 20.37 1.50
CA PHE A 356 20.04 18.95 1.69
C PHE A 356 21.01 18.39 2.73
N GLN A 357 20.44 17.82 3.80
CA GLN A 357 21.18 17.09 4.83
C GLN A 357 21.58 15.73 4.27
N VAL A 358 22.86 15.39 4.39
CA VAL A 358 23.46 14.16 3.87
C VAL A 358 24.30 13.46 4.95
N PRO A 359 24.49 12.13 4.87
CA PRO A 359 25.40 11.41 5.74
C PRO A 359 26.82 12.01 5.71
N ARG A 360 27.55 11.86 6.82
CA ARG A 360 28.82 12.56 7.03
C ARG A 360 29.89 12.15 6.00
N TYR A 361 30.58 13.13 5.39
CA TYR A 361 31.62 12.90 4.37
C TYR A 361 32.77 13.91 4.44
N VAL A 362 33.86 13.66 3.70
CA VAL A 362 35.05 14.53 3.69
C VAL A 362 34.96 15.54 2.56
N ILE A 363 34.74 16.82 2.91
CA ILE A 363 34.66 17.94 1.97
C ILE A 363 35.93 18.03 1.10
N GLY A 364 35.76 18.31 -0.20
CA GLY A 364 36.86 18.64 -1.13
C GLY A 364 37.74 17.46 -1.55
N SER A 365 37.38 16.23 -1.18
CA SER A 365 38.10 15.01 -1.58
C SER A 365 37.56 14.34 -2.85
N ASN A 366 36.64 15.02 -3.56
CA ASN A 366 35.83 14.44 -4.64
C ASN A 366 35.07 13.19 -4.17
N SER A 367 34.74 13.15 -2.88
CA SER A 367 34.09 12.01 -2.24
C SER A 367 32.58 12.03 -2.44
N ALA A 368 31.93 13.17 -2.67
CA ALA A 368 30.50 13.25 -2.91
C ALA A 368 30.20 13.46 -4.41
N GLU A 369 29.35 12.60 -4.97
CA GLU A 369 28.76 12.75 -6.29
C GLU A 369 27.26 13.08 -6.13
N VAL A 370 26.85 14.26 -6.61
CA VAL A 370 25.47 14.74 -6.49
C VAL A 370 24.77 14.64 -7.84
N PHE A 371 23.52 14.17 -7.83
CA PHE A 371 22.66 14.03 -8.99
C PHE A 371 21.31 14.70 -8.77
N LEU A 372 20.84 15.45 -9.75
CA LEU A 372 19.49 16.01 -9.81
C LEU A 372 18.72 15.33 -10.94
N ASP A 373 17.64 14.62 -10.59
CA ASP A 373 16.84 13.78 -11.48
C ASP A 373 17.62 12.72 -12.27
N GLY A 374 18.84 12.40 -11.82
CA GLY A 374 19.77 11.47 -12.47
C GLY A 374 20.84 12.15 -13.33
N ILE A 375 20.81 13.47 -13.45
CA ILE A 375 21.87 14.27 -14.09
C ILE A 375 22.91 14.59 -13.03
N ARG A 376 24.19 14.31 -13.32
CA ARG A 376 25.30 14.64 -12.43
C ARG A 376 25.48 16.16 -12.37
N MET A 377 25.63 16.69 -11.16
CA MET A 377 25.83 18.10 -10.87
C MET A 377 27.30 18.37 -10.55
N ASP A 378 27.81 19.54 -10.93
CA ASP A 378 29.21 19.93 -10.71
C ASP A 378 29.41 20.69 -9.39
N ALA A 379 30.41 20.27 -8.63
CA ALA A 379 30.77 20.90 -7.35
C ALA A 379 31.42 22.28 -7.60
N GLY A 380 30.92 23.30 -6.92
CA GLY A 380 31.34 24.70 -7.08
C GLY A 380 30.46 25.51 -8.04
N ASP A 381 29.86 24.85 -9.05
CA ASP A 381 29.01 25.50 -10.06
C ASP A 381 27.52 25.27 -9.78
N ASP A 382 27.09 24.01 -9.67
CA ASP A 382 25.69 23.63 -9.45
C ASP A 382 25.34 23.47 -7.96
N TYR A 383 26.31 23.03 -7.16
CA TYR A 383 26.16 22.89 -5.71
C TYR A 383 27.48 23.15 -4.97
N ILE A 384 27.39 23.51 -3.70
CA ILE A 384 28.51 23.68 -2.79
C ILE A 384 28.40 22.68 -1.64
N GLU A 385 29.53 22.11 -1.25
CA GLU A 385 29.69 21.31 -0.04
C GLU A 385 29.80 22.29 1.16
N TYR A 386 28.68 22.52 1.86
CA TYR A 386 28.61 23.58 2.87
C TYR A 386 29.31 23.16 4.18
N ASN A 387 29.09 21.91 4.60
CA ASN A 387 29.81 21.26 5.69
C ASN A 387 29.81 19.73 5.48
N ASP A 388 30.35 18.99 6.44
CA ASP A 388 30.51 17.54 6.35
C ASP A 388 29.17 16.77 6.39
N THR A 389 28.03 17.41 6.61
CA THR A 389 26.69 16.79 6.57
C THR A 389 25.68 17.56 5.72
N LEU A 390 26.09 18.57 4.93
CA LEU A 390 25.18 19.44 4.20
C LEU A 390 25.75 19.82 2.83
N ILE A 391 24.94 19.61 1.79
CA ILE A 391 25.16 20.20 0.46
C ILE A 391 24.12 21.29 0.19
N ARG A 392 24.52 22.32 -0.55
CA ARG A 392 23.65 23.44 -0.93
C ARG A 392 23.72 23.69 -2.43
N PHE A 393 22.59 23.64 -3.12
CA PHE A 393 22.51 24.01 -4.53
C PHE A 393 22.64 25.52 -4.73
N THR A 394 23.21 25.95 -5.85
CA THR A 394 23.33 27.37 -6.22
C THR A 394 22.00 27.96 -6.71
N PHE A 395 21.02 27.11 -7.01
CA PHE A 395 19.66 27.44 -7.44
C PHE A 395 18.58 26.73 -6.60
N ASP A 396 17.33 27.19 -6.70
CA ASP A 396 16.19 26.59 -6.01
C ASP A 396 15.77 25.27 -6.66
N VAL A 397 15.81 24.18 -5.88
CA VAL A 397 15.42 22.84 -6.37
C VAL A 397 13.91 22.65 -6.17
N PRO A 398 13.13 22.38 -7.24
CA PRO A 398 11.69 22.12 -7.16
C PRO A 398 11.34 20.93 -6.26
N LYS A 399 10.15 20.91 -5.65
CA LYS A 399 9.75 19.83 -4.73
C LYS A 399 9.61 18.47 -5.44
N GLU A 400 9.32 18.49 -6.73
CA GLU A 400 9.15 17.34 -7.61
C GLU A 400 10.47 16.71 -8.06
N ALA A 401 11.60 17.41 -7.93
CA ALA A 401 12.89 16.90 -8.37
C ALA A 401 13.45 15.85 -7.39
N ARG A 402 14.17 14.86 -7.90
CA ARG A 402 14.91 13.88 -7.08
C ARG A 402 16.33 14.35 -6.91
N VAL A 403 16.82 14.40 -5.66
CA VAL A 403 18.24 14.67 -5.39
C VAL A 403 18.87 13.40 -4.84
N THR A 404 19.95 12.94 -5.44
CA THR A 404 20.72 11.76 -5.01
C THR A 404 22.15 12.16 -4.73
N VAL A 405 22.72 11.67 -3.63
CA VAL A 405 24.10 11.91 -3.24
C VAL A 405 24.77 10.57 -2.97
N ILE A 406 25.88 10.31 -3.65
CA ILE A 406 26.70 9.12 -3.47
C ILE A 406 28.03 9.57 -2.89
N GLY A 407 28.33 9.13 -1.68
CA GLY A 407 29.59 9.47 -1.02
C GLY A 407 30.55 8.28 -0.95
N ARG A 408 31.82 8.48 -1.30
CA ARG A 408 32.93 7.55 -1.13
C ARG A 408 33.83 8.09 -0.03
N GLY A 409 33.57 7.66 1.20
CA GLY A 409 34.29 8.16 2.36
C GLY A 409 34.17 7.17 3.50
N SER A 410 35.27 6.99 4.24
CA SER A 410 35.32 6.14 5.42
C SER A 410 34.12 6.44 6.33
N ILE A 411 33.13 5.54 6.37
CA ILE A 411 32.34 5.40 7.60
C ILE A 411 33.42 5.01 8.59
N ILE A 412 33.70 5.92 9.53
CA ILE A 412 34.69 5.67 10.58
C ILE A 412 34.44 4.27 11.12
N ASN A 413 35.45 3.40 10.99
CA ASN A 413 35.44 2.02 11.44
C ASN A 413 34.71 1.90 12.79
N THR A 414 33.67 1.08 12.84
CA THR A 414 32.86 0.84 14.05
C THR A 414 33.54 -0.09 15.06
N THR A 415 34.79 -0.48 14.86
CA THR A 415 35.59 -1.05 15.95
C THR A 415 36.21 0.07 16.77
N SER A 416 35.44 0.53 17.74
CA SER A 416 35.92 1.34 18.86
C SER A 416 36.55 0.41 19.90
N VAL A 417 37.81 0.65 20.22
CA VAL A 417 38.45 0.07 21.40
C VAL A 417 38.24 1.06 22.53
N THR A 418 37.54 0.61 23.57
CA THR A 418 37.31 1.42 24.76
C THR A 418 38.15 0.89 25.92
N GLU A 419 39.05 1.72 26.42
CA GLU A 419 39.86 1.44 27.60
C GLU A 419 39.26 2.14 28.83
N TYR A 420 39.15 1.42 29.94
CA TYR A 420 38.61 1.96 31.20
C TYR A 420 39.68 1.99 32.27
N THR A 421 39.70 3.06 33.06
CA THR A 421 40.36 3.09 34.37
C THR A 421 39.32 3.25 35.47
N TYR A 422 39.65 2.84 36.70
CA TYR A 422 38.70 2.80 37.81
C TYR A 422 39.29 3.46 39.06
N TYR A 423 38.43 4.07 39.86
CA TYR A 423 38.74 4.49 41.22
C TYR A 423 38.91 3.28 42.16
N PRO A 424 39.55 3.43 43.34
CA PRO A 424 39.73 2.34 44.30
C PRO A 424 38.42 1.69 44.80
N ASP A 425 37.29 2.39 44.70
CA ASP A 425 35.96 1.89 45.04
C ASP A 425 35.28 1.10 43.89
N GLY A 426 35.98 0.92 42.77
CA GLY A 426 35.54 0.16 41.61
C GLY A 426 34.68 0.93 40.61
N LYS A 427 34.43 2.23 40.81
CA LYS A 427 33.71 3.06 39.84
C LYS A 427 34.61 3.50 38.70
N VAL A 428 34.04 3.65 37.51
CA VAL A 428 34.78 4.09 36.31
C VAL A 428 35.34 5.48 36.56
N HIS A 429 36.65 5.67 36.40
CA HIS A 429 37.30 6.97 36.52
C HIS A 429 37.45 7.62 35.14
N THR A 430 38.08 6.93 34.19
CA THR A 430 38.20 7.41 32.81
C THR A 430 37.80 6.34 31.80
N GLU A 431 37.20 6.78 30.70
CA GLU A 431 36.86 5.99 29.53
C GLU A 431 37.56 6.62 28.31
N LYS A 432 38.49 5.89 27.69
CA LYS A 432 39.21 6.33 26.50
C LYS A 432 38.74 5.53 25.30
N ILE A 433 38.15 6.21 24.33
CA ILE A 433 37.59 5.59 23.13
C ILE A 433 38.52 5.90 21.97
N ASP A 434 39.17 4.86 21.42
CA ASP A 434 40.06 4.92 20.28
C ASP A 434 39.47 4.12 19.11
N GLY A 435 39.34 4.73 17.92
CA GLY A 435 38.71 4.11 16.74
C GLY A 435 37.25 4.52 16.63
N GLY A 436 36.99 5.58 15.87
CA GLY A 436 35.74 6.33 15.99
C GLY A 436 36.01 7.83 16.00
N ILE A 437 35.16 8.56 16.72
CA ILE A 437 35.51 9.88 17.24
C ILE A 437 36.35 9.65 18.50
N ASN A 438 37.66 9.90 18.43
CA ASN A 438 38.54 9.68 19.58
C ASN A 438 38.17 10.66 20.69
N ARG A 439 37.82 10.15 21.87
CA ARG A 439 37.44 10.98 23.00
C ARG A 439 37.83 10.32 24.31
N THR A 440 38.11 11.16 25.30
CA THR A 440 38.36 10.75 26.68
C THR A 440 37.24 11.30 27.54
N ILE A 441 36.55 10.44 28.28
CA ILE A 441 35.48 10.81 29.20
C ILE A 441 35.97 10.57 30.62
N GLU A 442 36.09 11.63 31.40
CA GLU A 442 36.40 11.55 32.83
C GLU A 442 35.12 11.68 33.66
N HIS A 443 34.95 10.79 34.64
CA HIS A 443 33.75 10.69 35.46
C HIS A 443 34.04 11.16 36.89
N PHE A 444 33.21 12.07 37.39
CA PHE A 444 33.31 12.63 38.74
C PHE A 444 32.06 12.27 39.54
N TYR A 445 32.26 11.72 40.73
CA TYR A 445 31.19 11.23 41.61
C TYR A 445 31.11 12.05 42.89
N SER A 446 29.89 12.18 43.42
CA SER A 446 29.61 12.76 44.72
C SER A 446 30.15 11.88 45.86
N PRO A 447 30.29 12.41 47.09
CA PRO A 447 30.59 11.61 48.28
C PRO A 447 29.59 10.48 48.55
N ASP A 448 28.32 10.66 48.16
CA ASP A 448 27.26 9.64 48.25
C ASP A 448 27.33 8.61 47.12
N GLY A 449 28.27 8.80 46.18
CA GLY A 449 28.60 7.85 45.14
C GLY A 449 27.84 8.00 43.83
N ASN A 450 27.07 9.07 43.66
CA ASN A 450 26.32 9.36 42.44
C ASN A 450 27.19 10.08 41.41
N LEU A 451 26.98 9.82 40.11
CA LEU A 451 27.69 10.56 39.05
C LEU A 451 27.18 12.02 39.02
N GLU A 452 28.09 12.97 39.26
CA GLU A 452 27.82 14.41 39.30
C GLU A 452 28.25 15.12 38.02
N ARG A 453 29.38 14.73 37.45
CA ARG A 453 29.92 15.39 36.26
C ARG A 453 30.66 14.40 35.37
N GLN A 454 30.54 14.59 34.07
CA GLN A 454 31.40 13.99 33.06
C GLN A 454 32.11 15.10 32.29
N GLU A 455 33.40 14.93 32.04
CA GLU A 455 34.16 15.80 31.16
C GLU A 455 34.60 15.01 29.94
N VAL A 456 34.10 15.42 28.77
CA VAL A 456 34.39 14.80 27.48
C VAL A 456 35.43 15.67 26.77
N THR A 457 36.64 15.14 26.64
CA THR A 457 37.70 15.72 25.83
C THR A 457 37.66 15.08 24.45
N GLU A 458 37.33 15.87 23.43
CA GLU A 458 37.26 15.45 22.02
C GLU A 458 38.67 15.45 21.39
N SER A 459 38.83 14.81 20.21
CA SER A 459 40.14 14.67 19.54
C SER A 459 40.83 15.99 19.19
N ASN A 460 40.07 17.09 19.09
CA ASN A 460 40.56 18.44 18.81
C ASN A 460 40.98 19.21 20.08
N GLY A 461 40.94 18.57 21.26
CA GLY A 461 41.24 19.17 22.56
C GLY A 461 40.10 20.01 23.15
N GLN A 462 38.93 20.05 22.50
CA GLN A 462 37.75 20.71 23.03
C GLN A 462 37.17 19.89 24.20
N ILE A 463 36.92 20.56 25.31
CA ILE A 463 36.33 19.96 26.50
C ILE A 463 34.85 20.34 26.55
N LYS A 464 33.98 19.34 26.70
CA LYS A 464 32.55 19.50 26.97
C LYS A 464 32.26 18.91 28.35
N SER A 465 31.53 19.64 29.20
CA SER A 465 31.08 19.11 30.48
C SER A 465 29.61 18.72 30.41
N ILE A 466 29.26 17.62 31.08
CA ILE A 466 27.89 17.22 31.36
C ILE A 466 27.76 17.13 32.87
N GLU A 467 26.95 18.00 33.47
CA GLU A 467 26.72 18.03 34.91
C GLU A 467 25.31 17.56 35.25
N TYR A 468 25.17 16.79 36.33
CA TYR A 468 23.92 16.20 36.77
C TYR A 468 23.47 16.82 38.08
N GLN A 469 22.43 17.64 38.03
CA GLN A 469 21.74 18.13 39.21
C GLN A 469 20.67 17.15 39.65
N ARG A 470 20.69 16.79 40.93
CA ARG A 470 19.85 15.75 41.51
C ARG A 470 18.96 16.30 42.63
N ASP A 471 17.83 15.65 42.87
CA ASP A 471 16.97 15.94 44.01
C ASP A 471 17.50 15.34 45.31
N ILE A 472 16.80 15.63 46.41
CA ILE A 472 17.12 15.12 47.76
C ILE A 472 17.02 13.60 47.90
N THR A 473 16.49 12.90 46.90
CA THR A 473 16.37 11.44 46.84
C THR A 473 17.44 10.78 45.94
N GLY A 474 18.32 11.58 45.32
CA GLY A 474 19.40 11.13 44.44
C GLY A 474 19.01 10.98 42.96
N ARG A 475 17.79 11.35 42.58
CA ARG A 475 17.29 11.28 41.19
C ARG A 475 17.76 12.46 40.36
N VAL A 476 18.03 12.26 39.07
CA VAL A 476 18.48 13.34 38.18
C VAL A 476 17.28 14.23 37.83
N LEU A 477 17.33 15.48 38.27
CA LEU A 477 16.36 16.51 37.90
C LEU A 477 16.73 17.16 36.57
N ARG A 478 18.02 17.39 36.36
CA ARG A 478 18.53 18.20 35.26
C ARG A 478 19.94 17.76 34.88
N GLU A 479 20.17 17.70 33.58
CA GLU A 479 21.47 17.56 32.94
C GLU A 479 21.88 18.92 32.37
N ILE A 480 23.12 19.33 32.57
CA ILE A 480 23.67 20.59 32.04
C ILE A 480 24.78 20.20 31.08
N ASN A 481 24.50 20.27 29.79
CA ASN A 481 25.46 19.91 28.75
C ASN A 481 26.07 21.19 28.19
N ASN A 482 27.34 21.44 28.53
CA ASN A 482 28.13 22.59 28.09
C ASN A 482 27.42 23.93 28.36
N GLY A 483 26.78 24.05 29.52
CA GLY A 483 26.01 25.22 29.96
C GLY A 483 24.56 25.27 29.48
N ALA A 484 24.15 24.41 28.53
CA ALA A 484 22.76 24.28 28.11
C ALA A 484 22.00 23.32 29.04
N GLU A 485 20.81 23.74 29.48
CA GLU A 485 20.04 23.05 30.51
C GLU A 485 19.03 22.09 29.88
N TYR A 486 19.10 20.81 30.23
CA TYR A 486 18.21 19.75 29.76
C TYR A 486 17.53 19.09 30.95
N TYR A 487 16.21 19.17 31.03
CA TYR A 487 15.44 18.53 32.09
C TYR A 487 15.23 17.05 31.77
N VAL A 488 15.66 16.16 32.66
CA VAL A 488 15.62 14.72 32.44
C VAL A 488 14.28 14.17 32.91
N LEU A 489 13.56 13.51 32.01
CA LEU A 489 12.35 12.76 32.36
C LEU A 489 12.72 11.56 33.21
N GLN A 490 12.19 11.51 34.43
CA GLN A 490 12.20 10.28 35.20
C GLN A 490 10.77 9.88 35.49
N GLY A 491 10.38 8.70 34.99
CA GLY A 491 9.12 8.07 35.37
C GLY A 491 9.10 7.86 36.88
N GLY A 492 8.20 8.56 37.56
CA GLY A 492 7.99 8.38 38.99
C GLY A 492 7.38 7.01 39.30
N ALA A 493 7.58 6.54 40.54
CA ALA A 493 6.89 5.35 41.06
C ALA A 493 5.39 5.59 41.34
N THR A 494 4.93 6.82 41.17
CA THR A 494 3.54 7.25 41.23
C THR A 494 3.32 8.21 40.07
N PHE A 495 2.33 7.93 39.22
CA PHE A 495 1.94 8.78 38.08
C PHE A 495 1.56 10.18 38.60
N ASP A 496 2.44 11.16 38.38
CA ASP A 496 2.18 12.57 38.60
C ASP A 496 2.22 13.28 37.24
N ASP A 497 1.02 13.62 36.75
CA ASP A 497 0.73 14.23 35.45
C ASP A 497 1.22 15.67 35.30
N THR A 498 1.88 16.25 36.31
CA THR A 498 2.37 17.63 36.24
C THR A 498 3.48 17.80 35.18
N ASP A 499 4.24 16.73 34.90
CA ASP A 499 5.36 16.77 33.96
C ASP A 499 4.92 16.64 32.49
N ILE A 500 3.86 15.87 32.23
CA ILE A 500 3.22 15.77 30.90
C ILE A 500 2.50 17.08 30.54
N ARG A 501 1.88 17.74 31.53
CA ARG A 501 1.19 19.03 31.36
C ARG A 501 2.08 20.17 30.85
N ARG A 502 3.35 20.23 31.28
CA ARG A 502 4.29 21.25 30.77
C ARG A 502 4.79 20.96 29.35
N ARG A 503 4.62 19.72 28.87
CA ARG A 503 5.21 19.23 27.61
C ARG A 503 4.32 19.36 26.39
N LEU A 504 2.99 19.33 26.54
CA LEU A 504 2.09 19.65 25.41
C LEU A 504 2.12 21.14 25.07
N VAL A 505 2.28 22.01 26.07
CA VAL A 505 2.33 23.49 25.92
C VAL A 505 3.43 23.96 24.95
N PHE A 506 4.50 23.17 24.78
CA PHE A 506 5.65 23.58 23.96
C PHE A 506 5.70 22.96 22.55
N LEU A 507 4.98 21.85 22.30
CA LEU A 507 5.08 21.08 21.05
C LEU A 507 4.12 21.55 19.94
N GLU A 508 3.02 22.24 20.26
CA GLU A 508 1.98 22.57 19.28
C GLU A 508 2.01 24.01 18.72
N GLY A 509 2.86 24.91 19.23
CA GLY A 509 3.04 26.25 18.64
C GLY A 509 1.77 27.12 18.54
N SER A 510 0.67 26.73 19.18
CA SER A 510 -0.55 27.53 19.26
C SER A 510 -0.52 28.43 20.48
N THR A 511 -0.80 29.72 20.29
CA THR A 511 -1.04 30.71 21.36
C THR A 511 -2.32 30.45 22.18
N LEU A 512 -2.83 29.22 22.17
CA LEU A 512 -4.00 28.77 22.92
C LEU A 512 -3.52 27.75 23.93
N GLU A 513 -3.56 28.10 25.21
CA GLU A 513 -3.33 27.15 26.28
C GLU A 513 -4.56 26.22 26.35
N LEU A 514 -4.33 24.92 26.17
CA LEU A 514 -5.33 23.86 26.23
C LEU A 514 -5.02 22.91 27.39
N ASP A 515 -6.05 22.42 28.07
CA ASP A 515 -5.94 21.38 29.10
C ASP A 515 -6.44 20.05 28.54
N VAL A 516 -5.67 18.98 28.69
CA VAL A 516 -6.02 17.65 28.18
C VAL A 516 -6.11 16.67 29.35
N ILE A 517 -7.28 16.06 29.52
CA ILE A 517 -7.60 15.14 30.60
C ILE A 517 -7.82 13.74 30.02
N TYR A 518 -7.03 12.77 30.49
CA TYR A 518 -7.24 11.36 30.19
C TYR A 518 -7.96 10.67 31.35
N ASN A 519 -9.11 10.05 31.05
CA ASN A 519 -9.82 9.17 31.96
C ASN A 519 -9.53 7.72 31.60
N TYR A 520 -9.42 6.86 32.60
CA TYR A 520 -9.03 5.47 32.43
C TYR A 520 -10.03 4.54 33.12
N PHE A 521 -10.26 3.38 32.50
CA PHE A 521 -10.89 2.25 33.15
C PHE A 521 -9.98 1.68 34.25
N SER A 522 -10.56 0.89 35.17
CA SER A 522 -9.83 0.30 36.29
C SER A 522 -8.72 -0.69 35.87
N ASN A 523 -8.75 -1.17 34.63
CA ASN A 523 -7.72 -2.03 34.04
C ASN A 523 -6.57 -1.24 33.37
N GLY A 524 -6.65 0.09 33.35
CA GLY A 524 -5.63 0.97 32.76
C GLY A 524 -5.88 1.34 31.29
N ASP A 525 -6.93 0.82 30.65
CA ASP A 525 -7.31 1.24 29.30
C ASP A 525 -7.89 2.65 29.30
N ILE A 526 -7.64 3.45 28.25
CA ILE A 526 -8.12 4.82 28.15
C ILE A 526 -9.63 4.81 27.89
N GLU A 527 -10.42 5.35 28.80
CA GLU A 527 -11.87 5.53 28.66
C GLU A 527 -12.20 6.76 27.81
N SER A 528 -11.57 7.90 28.11
CA SER A 528 -11.73 9.12 27.31
C SER A 528 -10.50 10.03 27.33
N GLU A 529 -10.36 10.79 26.25
CA GLU A 529 -9.49 11.96 26.12
C GLU A 529 -10.40 13.19 25.99
N GLU A 530 -10.27 14.14 26.91
CA GLU A 530 -11.07 15.36 26.95
C GLU A 530 -10.16 16.58 26.86
N VAL A 531 -10.44 17.49 25.92
CA VAL A 531 -9.67 18.71 25.69
C VAL A 531 -10.52 19.91 26.12
N PHE A 532 -10.00 20.72 27.03
CA PHE A 532 -10.63 21.91 27.58
C PHE A 532 -9.88 23.19 27.21
N SER A 533 -10.59 24.31 27.16
CA SER A 533 -9.99 25.65 27.16
C SER A 533 -9.51 26.02 28.57
N LEU A 534 -8.42 26.81 28.67
CA LEU A 534 -7.90 27.35 29.94
C LEU A 534 -8.50 28.71 30.34
N GLU A 535 -9.72 29.01 29.89
CA GLU A 535 -10.44 30.21 30.32
C GLU A 535 -10.86 30.11 31.80
N LEU A 536 -11.24 31.25 32.42
CA LEU A 536 -11.78 31.32 33.79
C LEU A 536 -12.91 30.30 34.07
N THR A 537 -13.60 29.87 33.02
CA THR A 537 -14.51 28.72 33.03
C THR A 537 -14.07 27.75 31.91
N PRO A 538 -13.44 26.61 32.23
CA PRO A 538 -12.98 25.67 31.20
C PRO A 538 -14.15 25.14 30.35
N GLN A 539 -14.03 25.23 29.03
CA GLN A 539 -15.02 24.69 28.09
C GLN A 539 -14.46 23.43 27.42
N LEU A 540 -15.25 22.36 27.37
CA LEU A 540 -14.89 21.14 26.65
C LEU A 540 -14.94 21.40 25.14
N LEU A 541 -13.78 21.36 24.48
CA LEU A 541 -13.62 21.61 23.05
C LEU A 541 -13.73 20.31 22.25
N LYS A 542 -13.18 19.22 22.78
CA LYS A 542 -13.11 17.92 22.13
C LYS A 542 -13.23 16.82 23.17
N LYS A 543 -13.99 15.78 22.87
CA LYS A 543 -13.99 14.53 23.64
C LYS A 543 -13.87 13.34 22.72
N THR A 544 -12.88 12.50 22.97
CA THR A 544 -12.73 11.21 22.32
C THR A 544 -12.99 10.13 23.36
N SER A 545 -13.95 9.24 23.12
CA SER A 545 -14.28 8.14 24.04
C SER A 545 -14.06 6.79 23.39
N PHE A 546 -13.54 5.84 24.14
CA PHE A 546 -13.18 4.52 23.66
C PHE A 546 -13.95 3.42 24.40
N THR A 547 -14.29 2.36 23.67
CA THR A 547 -14.69 1.09 24.27
C THR A 547 -13.85 -0.03 23.68
N TYR A 548 -13.66 -1.09 24.44
CA TYR A 548 -12.77 -2.19 24.09
C TYR A 548 -13.52 -3.52 24.03
N ASN A 549 -12.99 -4.44 23.22
CA ASN A 549 -13.36 -5.85 23.27
C ASN A 549 -12.68 -6.52 24.47
N ALA A 550 -13.10 -7.74 24.80
CA ALA A 550 -12.56 -8.47 25.95
C ALA A 550 -11.06 -8.82 25.82
N ASP A 551 -10.51 -8.78 24.60
CA ASP A 551 -9.10 -8.99 24.28
C ASP A 551 -8.24 -7.71 24.37
N GLY A 552 -8.84 -6.57 24.72
CA GLY A 552 -8.16 -5.27 24.80
C GLY A 552 -8.09 -4.49 23.48
N THR A 553 -8.63 -5.02 22.38
CA THR A 553 -8.70 -4.27 21.11
C THR A 553 -9.79 -3.19 21.15
N VAL A 554 -9.57 -2.04 20.50
CA VAL A 554 -10.54 -0.94 20.48
C VAL A 554 -11.77 -1.36 19.68
N LYS A 555 -12.92 -1.47 20.34
CA LYS A 555 -14.21 -1.81 19.72
C LYS A 555 -14.86 -0.60 19.09
N THR A 556 -14.89 0.53 19.80
CA THR A 556 -15.45 1.78 19.26
C THR A 556 -14.63 2.98 19.68
N GLU A 557 -14.50 3.96 18.78
CA GLU A 557 -13.98 5.29 19.04
C GLU A 557 -15.09 6.30 18.73
N THR A 558 -15.43 7.16 19.68
CA THR A 558 -16.44 8.22 19.49
C THR A 558 -15.77 9.57 19.69
N LEU A 559 -15.65 10.34 18.60
CA LEU A 559 -15.12 11.69 18.60
C LEU A 559 -16.28 12.69 18.63
N ILE A 560 -16.26 13.60 19.58
CA ILE A 560 -17.19 14.71 19.72
C ILE A 560 -16.37 15.99 19.63
N TYR A 561 -16.70 16.83 18.65
CA TYR A 561 -16.06 18.11 18.44
C TYR A 561 -17.11 19.14 18.02
N ASP A 562 -17.20 20.25 18.75
CA ASP A 562 -18.10 21.37 18.45
C ASP A 562 -19.56 20.94 18.20
N GLY A 563 -20.11 20.11 19.10
CA GLY A 563 -21.49 19.62 19.02
C GLY A 563 -21.77 18.60 17.90
N GLN A 564 -20.76 18.22 17.12
CA GLN A 564 -20.87 17.16 16.11
C GLN A 564 -20.12 15.90 16.55
N GLY A 565 -20.78 14.75 16.46
CA GLY A 565 -20.20 13.46 16.79
C GLY A 565 -19.90 12.61 15.57
N VAL A 566 -18.78 11.89 15.59
CA VAL A 566 -18.49 10.79 14.68
C VAL A 566 -18.11 9.58 15.52
N GLN A 567 -18.72 8.43 15.23
CA GLN A 567 -18.36 7.17 15.87
C GLN A 567 -17.84 6.19 14.84
N LYS A 568 -16.71 5.58 15.16
CA LYS A 568 -16.09 4.48 14.42
C LYS A 568 -16.26 3.19 15.22
N GLY A 569 -16.78 2.15 14.57
CA GLY A 569 -16.80 0.79 15.10
C GLY A 569 -15.80 -0.06 14.34
N PHE A 570 -14.93 -0.77 15.06
CA PHE A 570 -13.87 -1.59 14.49
C PHE A 570 -14.24 -3.07 14.61
N GLU A 571 -14.20 -3.79 13.50
CA GLU A 571 -14.34 -5.25 13.46
C GLU A 571 -12.99 -5.87 13.12
N TYR A 572 -12.60 -6.88 13.88
CA TYR A 572 -11.32 -7.57 13.74
C TYR A 572 -11.52 -9.01 13.24
N ASP A 573 -10.53 -9.55 12.55
CA ASP A 573 -10.45 -10.99 12.26
C ASP A 573 -9.88 -11.79 13.45
N ALA A 574 -9.80 -13.11 13.31
CA ALA A 574 -9.30 -13.99 14.37
C ALA A 574 -7.80 -13.81 14.69
N SER A 575 -7.06 -13.09 13.86
CA SER A 575 -5.63 -12.78 14.04
C SER A 575 -5.40 -11.40 14.64
N GLY A 576 -6.46 -10.64 14.95
CA GLY A 576 -6.38 -9.28 15.49
C GLY A 576 -6.18 -8.19 14.43
N ASN A 577 -6.31 -8.50 13.13
CA ASN A 577 -6.26 -7.48 12.08
C ASN A 577 -7.62 -6.79 11.94
N ILE A 578 -7.63 -5.49 11.65
CA ILE A 578 -8.86 -4.76 11.36
C ILE A 578 -9.43 -5.25 10.03
N LYS A 579 -10.60 -5.89 10.10
CA LYS A 579 -11.35 -6.39 8.94
C LYS A 579 -12.26 -5.31 8.35
N GLN A 580 -12.86 -4.47 9.20
CA GLN A 580 -13.79 -3.43 8.76
C GLN A 580 -13.86 -2.28 9.78
N VAL A 581 -14.02 -1.04 9.28
CA VAL A 581 -14.36 0.12 10.11
C VAL A 581 -15.70 0.70 9.65
N LYS A 582 -16.67 0.76 10.57
CA LYS A 582 -18.00 1.35 10.34
C LYS A 582 -18.02 2.75 10.93
N ILE A 583 -18.13 3.77 10.08
CA ILE A 583 -18.18 5.17 10.50
C ILE A 583 -19.63 5.66 10.44
N ARG A 584 -20.13 6.22 11.54
CA ARG A 584 -21.46 6.84 11.61
C ARG A 584 -21.37 8.24 12.18
N LYS A 585 -22.11 9.18 11.59
CA LYS A 585 -22.34 10.49 12.21
C LYS A 585 -23.27 10.29 13.40
N VAL A 586 -22.88 10.84 14.54
CA VAL A 586 -23.68 10.85 15.77
C VAL A 586 -24.21 12.26 15.94
N VAL A 587 -25.53 12.39 15.94
CA VAL A 587 -26.19 13.64 16.34
C VAL A 587 -26.24 13.64 17.86
N ILE A 588 -25.70 14.68 18.47
CA ILE A 588 -25.62 14.85 19.93
C ILE A 588 -26.53 16.00 20.32
#